data_AF-A0A519MHR4-F1
#
_entry.id   AF-A0A519MHR4-F1
#
_cell.length_a   1.000
_cell.length_b   1.000
_cell.length_c   1.000
_cell.angle_alpha   90.00
_cell.angle_beta   90.00
_cell.angle_gamma   90.00
#
_symmetry.space_group_name_H-M   'P 1'
#
loop_
_entity.id
_entity.type
_entity.pdbx_description
1 polymer ?
#
loop_
_entity_poly.entity_id
_entity_poly.type
_entity_poly.pdbx_seq_one_letter_code
_entity_poly.pdbx_strand_id
1 'polypeptide(L)'
;MVFDSLQYQRTVVDQMGREVRFPYPPLRIVSLVPSQTELLFDLGLQEQVVGVTKFCIYPPTARHSASVIGGTKNFDFAKIKAAQPDLIVGNKEENYREGIAQLEQHFPVWLSDIADLPSALDMIRRVGDLTGKTHLAEPLAAEIKQSFDKLRLGATAPLTTA
;
A
#
# COMPACT_ATOMS: atom_id res chain seq x y z
N MET A 1 -0.39 -28.88 19.04
CA MET A 1 -0.44 -28.74 17.57
C MET A 1 0.52 -27.64 17.20
N VAL A 2 1.67 -28.00 16.65
CA VAL A 2 2.70 -27.06 16.21
C VAL A 2 2.33 -26.69 14.79
N PHE A 3 1.87 -25.46 14.55
CA PHE A 3 1.70 -24.97 13.18
C PHE A 3 3.10 -24.74 12.62
N ASP A 4 3.56 -25.69 11.81
CA ASP A 4 4.80 -25.60 11.04
C ASP A 4 4.58 -24.55 9.94
N SER A 5 4.78 -23.29 10.28
CA SER A 5 4.67 -22.15 9.38
C SER A 5 5.94 -22.04 8.55
N LEU A 6 6.05 -22.90 7.54
CA LEU A 6 6.87 -22.59 6.37
C LEU A 6 6.25 -21.37 5.68
N GLN A 7 6.59 -20.18 6.17
CA GLN A 7 6.37 -18.90 5.51
C GLN A 7 7.06 -18.98 4.14
N TYR A 8 6.29 -19.10 3.06
CA TYR A 8 6.86 -19.07 1.72
C TYR A 8 7.45 -17.68 1.50
N GLN A 9 8.77 -17.61 1.30
CA GLN A 9 9.43 -16.37 0.90
C GLN A 9 9.06 -16.06 -0.55
N ARG A 10 8.63 -14.84 -0.82
CA ARG A 10 8.34 -14.36 -2.16
C ARG A 10 9.23 -13.17 -2.49
N THR A 11 9.74 -13.14 -3.73
CA THR A 11 10.41 -11.98 -4.30
C THR A 11 9.52 -11.37 -5.38
N VAL A 12 9.36 -10.05 -5.35
CA VAL A 12 8.65 -9.28 -6.37
C VAL A 12 9.50 -8.08 -6.78
N VAL A 13 9.13 -7.45 -7.89
CA VAL A 13 9.69 -6.15 -8.29
C VAL A 13 8.65 -5.07 -8.01
N ASP A 14 9.04 -4.03 -7.27
CA ASP A 14 8.16 -2.89 -7.00
C ASP A 14 8.06 -1.93 -8.19
N GLN A 15 7.25 -0.86 -8.08
CA GLN A 15 7.09 0.10 -9.18
C GLN A 15 8.33 0.99 -9.39
N MET A 16 9.31 0.92 -8.49
CA MET A 16 10.63 1.54 -8.62
C MET A 16 11.64 0.63 -9.33
N GLY A 17 11.25 -0.59 -9.70
CA GLY A 17 12.15 -1.57 -10.32
C GLY A 17 13.07 -2.29 -9.33
N ARG A 18 12.74 -2.28 -8.03
CA ARG A 18 13.57 -2.86 -6.96
C ARG A 18 13.03 -4.21 -6.55
N GLU A 19 13.94 -5.16 -6.29
CA GLU A 19 13.56 -6.46 -5.75
C GLU A 19 13.20 -6.33 -4.26
N VAL A 20 12.01 -6.82 -3.90
CA VAL A 20 11.52 -6.86 -2.52
C VAL A 20 11.22 -8.31 -2.17
N ARG A 21 11.91 -8.82 -1.15
CA ARG A 21 11.73 -10.18 -0.65
C ARG A 21 11.08 -10.16 0.73
N PHE A 22 9.98 -10.90 0.89
CA PHE A 22 9.19 -10.90 2.12
C PHE A 22 8.49 -12.25 2.37
N PRO A 23 8.08 -12.54 3.62
CA PRO A 23 7.20 -13.67 3.92
C PRO A 23 5.82 -13.50 3.26
N TYR A 24 5.29 -14.55 2.64
CA TYR A 24 4.02 -14.51 1.91
C TYR A 24 3.01 -15.55 2.41
N PRO A 25 1.73 -15.16 2.62
CA PRO A 25 1.24 -13.77 2.62
C PRO A 25 1.76 -12.99 3.85
N PRO A 26 1.93 -11.65 3.75
CA PRO A 26 2.34 -10.83 4.88
C PRO A 26 1.24 -10.81 5.93
N LEU A 27 1.63 -10.91 7.20
CA LEU A 27 0.72 -10.93 8.36
C LEU A 27 0.80 -9.64 9.18
N ARG A 28 1.84 -8.82 8.99
CA ARG A 28 2.10 -7.59 9.75
C ARG A 28 2.53 -6.47 8.80
N ILE A 29 1.55 -5.75 8.29
CA ILE A 29 1.71 -4.68 7.31
C ILE A 29 1.78 -3.32 8.02
N VAL A 30 2.81 -2.54 7.71
CA VAL A 30 2.83 -1.10 8.00
C VAL A 30 2.55 -0.34 6.71
N SER A 31 1.54 0.53 6.73
CA SER A 31 1.23 1.45 5.64
C SER A 31 1.73 2.85 5.96
N LEU A 32 2.57 3.38 5.08
CA LEU A 32 3.18 4.71 5.22
C LEU A 32 2.37 5.82 4.55
N VAL A 33 1.21 5.53 3.95
CA VAL A 33 0.44 6.47 3.12
C VAL A 33 -1.08 6.26 3.29
N PRO A 34 -1.90 7.32 3.45
CA PRO A 34 -3.36 7.20 3.62
C PRO A 34 -4.07 6.39 2.53
N SER A 35 -3.81 6.68 1.25
CA SER A 35 -4.47 5.99 0.13
C SER A 35 -4.19 4.49 0.09
N GLN A 36 -2.98 4.07 0.46
CA GLN A 36 -2.62 2.66 0.56
C GLN A 36 -3.25 2.00 1.79
N THR A 37 -3.40 2.73 2.90
CA THR A 37 -4.16 2.24 4.05
C THR A 37 -5.61 1.94 3.68
N GLU A 38 -6.27 2.86 2.98
CA GLU A 38 -7.66 2.64 2.53
C GLU A 38 -7.77 1.41 1.63
N LEU A 39 -6.87 1.28 0.64
CA LEU A 39 -6.83 0.11 -0.23
C LEU A 39 -6.65 -1.20 0.55
N LEU A 40 -5.73 -1.25 1.52
CA LEU A 40 -5.53 -2.45 2.34
C LEU A 40 -6.81 -2.83 3.10
N PHE A 41 -7.55 -1.84 3.59
CA PHE A 41 -8.83 -2.07 4.28
C PHE A 41 -9.92 -2.56 3.32
N ASP A 42 -10.00 -2.01 2.10
CA ASP A 42 -10.92 -2.47 1.05
C ASP A 42 -10.63 -3.92 0.62
N LEU A 43 -9.36 -4.34 0.68
CA LEU A 43 -8.91 -5.71 0.43
C LEU A 43 -9.10 -6.65 1.64
N GLY A 44 -9.74 -6.18 2.72
CA GLY A 44 -10.04 -6.99 3.90
C GLY A 44 -8.82 -7.35 4.73
N LEU A 45 -7.80 -6.47 4.79
CA LEU A 45 -6.55 -6.69 5.52
C LEU A 45 -6.49 -5.95 6.85
N GLN A 46 -7.63 -5.59 7.44
CA GLN A 46 -7.66 -4.71 8.61
C GLN A 46 -6.89 -5.29 9.80
N GLU A 47 -6.91 -6.62 9.96
CA GLU A 47 -6.19 -7.34 11.02
C GLU A 47 -4.67 -7.44 10.76
N GLN A 48 -4.26 -7.42 9.50
CA GLN A 48 -2.85 -7.48 9.10
C GLN A 48 -2.19 -6.10 9.17
N VAL A 49 -2.97 -5.00 9.07
CA VAL A 49 -2.43 -3.64 9.20
C VAL A 49 -2.13 -3.32 10.66
N VAL A 50 -0.84 -3.32 11.02
CA VAL A 50 -0.35 -3.11 12.39
C VAL A 50 0.22 -1.71 12.63
N GLY A 51 0.46 -0.94 11.56
CA GLY A 51 0.89 0.45 11.67
C GLY A 51 0.39 1.33 10.53
N VAL A 52 -0.02 2.55 10.89
CA VAL A 52 -0.55 3.58 9.97
C VAL A 52 0.00 4.96 10.34
N THR A 53 0.02 5.89 9.39
CA THR A 53 0.38 7.28 9.70
C THR A 53 -0.74 7.99 10.46
N LYS A 54 -0.42 9.12 11.10
CA LYS A 54 -1.41 10.01 11.73
C LYS A 54 -2.42 10.60 10.75
N PHE A 55 -2.13 10.56 9.44
CA PHE A 55 -2.97 11.08 8.37
C PHE A 55 -3.97 10.06 7.84
N CYS A 56 -3.83 8.77 8.20
CA CYS A 56 -4.77 7.71 7.86
C CYS A 56 -6.05 7.84 8.71
N ILE A 57 -6.85 8.88 8.46
CA ILE A 57 -8.11 9.13 9.17
C ILE A 57 -9.28 8.31 8.61
N TYR A 58 -9.10 7.75 7.41
CA TYR A 58 -10.01 6.81 6.77
C TYR A 58 -9.34 5.44 6.58
N PRO A 59 -10.11 4.35 6.75
CA PRO A 59 -11.40 4.32 7.44
C PRO A 59 -11.22 4.75 8.92
N PRO A 60 -12.27 5.26 9.60
CA PRO A 60 -12.15 5.77 10.97
C PRO A 60 -11.52 4.79 11.95
N THR A 61 -11.69 3.49 11.71
CA THR A 61 -11.14 2.39 12.50
C THR A 61 -9.63 2.21 12.37
N ALA A 62 -8.97 2.75 11.33
CA ALA A 62 -7.56 2.47 11.04
C ALA A 62 -6.61 2.87 12.19
N ARG A 63 -6.82 4.04 12.80
CA ARG A 63 -5.99 4.50 13.94
C ARG A 63 -6.35 3.82 15.26
N HIS A 64 -7.49 3.12 15.32
CA HIS A 64 -7.91 2.37 16.49
C HIS A 64 -7.38 0.93 16.46
N SER A 65 -7.26 0.34 15.27
CA SER A 65 -6.77 -1.03 15.10
C SER A 65 -5.25 -1.14 14.90
N ALA A 66 -4.57 -0.04 14.54
CA ALA A 66 -3.14 -0.03 14.23
C ALA A 66 -2.37 1.05 15.01
N SER A 67 -1.06 0.82 15.19
CA SER A 67 -0.17 1.79 15.82
C SER A 67 0.04 3.03 14.94
N VAL A 68 -0.09 4.23 15.51
CA VAL A 68 0.23 5.48 14.78
C VAL A 68 1.75 5.69 14.74
N ILE A 69 2.34 5.52 13.55
CA ILE A 69 3.80 5.47 13.30
C ILE A 69 4.42 6.78 12.80
N GLY A 70 3.82 7.92 13.17
CA GLY A 70 4.29 9.25 12.74
C GLY A 70 3.55 9.75 11.49
N GLY A 71 4.24 10.49 10.62
CA GLY A 71 3.68 11.03 9.36
C GLY A 71 4.41 10.50 8.13
N THR A 72 3.89 10.80 6.94
CA THR A 72 4.46 10.37 5.64
C THR A 72 5.91 10.86 5.40
N LYS A 73 6.30 11.97 6.05
CA LYS A 73 7.64 12.60 5.96
C LYS A 73 8.42 12.66 7.27
N ASN A 74 7.95 11.95 8.30
CA ASN A 74 8.61 11.89 9.60
C ASN A 74 8.14 10.63 10.34
N PHE A 75 8.81 9.51 10.06
CA PHE A 75 8.45 8.21 10.62
C PHE A 75 8.88 8.09 12.09
N ASP A 76 8.07 7.42 12.89
CA ASP A 76 8.46 6.96 14.22
C ASP A 76 9.08 5.55 14.10
N PHE A 77 10.38 5.50 13.85
CA PHE A 77 11.11 4.24 13.65
C PHE A 77 11.03 3.30 14.85
N ALA A 78 10.96 3.83 16.07
CA ALA A 78 10.85 3.02 17.28
C ALA A 78 9.50 2.28 17.30
N LYS A 79 8.41 2.97 16.95
CA LYS A 79 7.09 2.33 16.84
C LYS A 79 7.02 1.34 15.67
N ILE A 80 7.59 1.67 14.51
CA ILE A 80 7.64 0.73 13.38
C ILE A 80 8.38 -0.54 13.79
N LYS A 81 9.53 -0.41 14.47
CA LYS A 81 10.29 -1.55 14.96
C LYS A 81 9.50 -2.37 15.99
N ALA A 82 8.82 -1.72 16.92
CA ALA A 82 7.97 -2.39 17.91
C ALA A 82 6.78 -3.12 17.25
N ALA A 83 6.27 -2.60 16.14
CA ALA A 83 5.23 -3.24 15.36
C ALA A 83 5.71 -4.48 14.58
N GLN A 84 7.02 -4.74 14.47
CA GLN A 84 7.60 -5.90 13.80
C GLN A 84 6.94 -6.23 12.45
N PRO A 85 6.91 -5.30 11.48
CA PRO A 85 6.31 -5.57 10.18
C PRO A 85 7.07 -6.65 9.42
N ASP A 86 6.35 -7.47 8.68
CA ASP A 86 6.90 -8.37 7.66
C ASP A 86 6.76 -7.81 6.25
N LEU A 87 6.00 -6.73 6.07
CA LEU A 87 5.97 -5.89 4.88
C LEU A 87 5.65 -4.43 5.25
N ILE A 88 6.38 -3.50 4.66
CA ILE A 88 6.06 -2.07 4.67
C ILE A 88 5.65 -1.66 3.27
N VAL A 89 4.52 -0.97 3.14
CA VAL A 89 4.09 -0.35 1.87
C VAL A 89 4.19 1.17 1.95
N GLY A 90 4.77 1.77 0.91
CA GLY A 90 4.89 3.22 0.80
C GLY A 90 4.76 3.71 -0.65
N ASN A 91 4.95 5.01 -0.82
CA ASN A 91 4.89 5.69 -2.12
C ASN A 91 6.09 6.62 -2.30
N LYS A 92 6.67 6.60 -3.50
CA LYS A 92 7.86 7.39 -3.86
C LYS A 92 7.71 8.90 -3.65
N GLU A 93 6.56 9.48 -3.99
CA GLU A 93 6.34 10.94 -3.93
C GLU A 93 6.03 11.41 -2.49
N GLU A 94 5.30 10.59 -1.73
CA GLU A 94 4.90 10.93 -0.37
C GLU A 94 5.98 10.68 0.68
N ASN A 95 6.78 9.62 0.50
CA ASN A 95 7.76 9.17 1.47
C ASN A 95 9.18 9.64 1.13
N TYR A 96 9.84 10.27 2.09
CA TYR A 96 11.21 10.77 1.98
C TYR A 96 12.24 9.64 1.89
N ARG A 97 13.21 9.81 0.98
CA ARG A 97 14.18 8.78 0.59
C ARG A 97 15.01 8.26 1.77
N GLU A 98 15.48 9.16 2.63
CA GLU A 98 16.33 8.82 3.77
C GLU A 98 15.59 7.90 4.75
N GLY A 99 14.29 8.16 4.96
CA GLY A 99 13.48 7.35 5.85
C GLY A 99 13.21 5.96 5.30
N ILE A 100 12.93 5.86 3.99
CA ILE A 100 12.80 4.57 3.29
C ILE A 100 14.10 3.78 3.41
N ALA A 101 15.25 4.40 3.09
CA ALA A 101 16.55 3.74 3.16
C ALA A 101 16.87 3.21 4.56
N GLN A 102 16.45 3.92 5.61
CA GLN A 102 16.60 3.46 6.99
C GLN A 102 15.67 2.27 7.32
N LEU A 103 14.43 2.25 6.81
CA LEU A 103 13.51 1.13 7.01
C LEU A 103 13.98 -0.14 6.30
N GLU A 104 14.53 0.00 5.09
CA GLU A 104 15.03 -1.10 4.26
C GLU A 104 16.19 -1.87 4.89
N GLN A 105 16.91 -1.28 5.85
CA GLN A 105 17.95 -1.97 6.62
C GLN A 105 17.40 -3.07 7.54
N HIS A 106 16.09 -3.05 7.81
CA HIS A 106 15.46 -3.89 8.82
C HIS A 106 14.21 -4.63 8.32
N PHE A 107 13.51 -4.08 7.34
CA PHE A 107 12.21 -4.60 6.90
C PHE A 107 12.09 -4.59 5.37
N PRO A 108 11.31 -5.51 4.78
CA PRO A 108 10.94 -5.41 3.37
C PRO A 108 10.08 -4.17 3.13
N VAL A 109 10.50 -3.32 2.18
CA VAL A 109 9.76 -2.10 1.82
C VAL A 109 9.40 -2.14 0.34
N TRP A 110 8.10 -2.14 0.05
CA TRP A 110 7.57 -2.04 -1.30
C TRP A 110 7.10 -0.61 -1.56
N LEU A 111 7.56 0.00 -2.66
CA LEU A 111 7.15 1.35 -3.04
C LEU A 111 6.31 1.37 -4.32
N SER A 112 5.23 2.13 -4.27
CA SER A 112 4.51 2.56 -5.48
C SER A 112 5.16 3.79 -6.12
N ASP A 113 5.02 3.88 -7.44
CA ASP A 113 5.36 5.04 -8.26
C ASP A 113 4.17 5.33 -9.17
N ILE A 114 3.42 6.39 -8.86
CA ILE A 114 2.11 6.66 -9.45
C ILE A 114 2.17 8.04 -10.10
N ALA A 115 2.06 8.08 -11.43
CA ALA A 115 2.03 9.32 -12.21
C ALA A 115 0.71 9.50 -12.99
N ASP A 116 -0.05 8.43 -13.16
CA ASP A 116 -1.23 8.38 -14.01
C ASP A 116 -2.21 7.25 -13.60
N LEU A 117 -3.35 7.18 -14.29
CA LEU A 117 -4.34 6.13 -14.03
C LEU A 117 -3.79 4.71 -14.25
N PRO A 118 -3.08 4.39 -15.36
CA PRO A 118 -2.48 3.06 -15.53
C PRO A 118 -1.59 2.64 -14.35
N SER A 119 -0.69 3.51 -13.88
CA SER A 119 0.19 3.23 -12.72
C SER A 119 -0.58 3.06 -11.41
N ALA A 120 -1.67 3.81 -11.21
CA ALA A 120 -2.56 3.62 -10.06
C ALA A 120 -3.29 2.27 -10.10
N LEU A 121 -3.81 1.88 -11.27
CA LEU A 121 -4.49 0.59 -11.45
C LEU A 121 -3.52 -0.59 -11.31
N ASP A 122 -2.29 -0.44 -11.80
CA ASP A 122 -1.21 -1.42 -11.58
C ASP A 122 -0.84 -1.52 -10.10
N MET A 123 -0.77 -0.41 -9.36
CA MET A 123 -0.53 -0.41 -7.92
C MET A 123 -1.61 -1.22 -7.18
N ILE A 124 -2.89 -1.02 -7.49
CA ILE A 124 -3.99 -1.78 -6.87
C ILE A 124 -3.81 -3.28 -7.08
N ARG A 125 -3.54 -3.70 -8.32
CA ARG A 125 -3.30 -5.11 -8.67
C ARG A 125 -2.10 -5.68 -7.94
N ARG A 126 -0.99 -4.95 -7.90
CA ARG A 126 0.23 -5.37 -7.21
C ARG A 126 0.02 -5.50 -5.71
N VAL A 127 -0.68 -4.58 -5.06
CA VAL A 127 -1.02 -4.71 -3.64
C VAL A 127 -1.92 -5.93 -3.39
N GLY A 128 -2.87 -6.20 -4.29
CA GLY A 128 -3.64 -7.45 -4.25
C GLY A 128 -2.76 -8.69 -4.35
N ASP A 129 -1.81 -8.69 -5.28
CA ASP A 129 -0.87 -9.80 -5.46
C ASP A 129 0.07 -9.98 -4.25
N LEU A 130 0.65 -8.89 -3.72
CA LEU A 130 1.51 -8.89 -2.53
C LEU A 130 0.83 -9.55 -1.32
N THR A 131 -0.49 -9.40 -1.21
CA THR A 131 -1.27 -9.75 -0.02
C THR A 131 -2.15 -10.98 -0.21
N GLY A 132 -2.09 -11.64 -1.37
CA GLY A 132 -2.97 -12.78 -1.70
C GLY A 132 -4.43 -12.40 -1.90
N LYS A 133 -4.70 -11.12 -2.18
CA LYS A 133 -6.03 -10.53 -2.39
C LYS A 133 -6.29 -10.18 -3.86
N THR A 134 -5.63 -10.82 -4.81
CA THR A 134 -5.84 -10.59 -6.26
C THR A 134 -7.32 -10.70 -6.67
N HIS A 135 -8.06 -11.62 -6.07
CA HIS A 135 -9.50 -11.82 -6.32
C HIS A 135 -10.38 -10.62 -5.91
N LEU A 136 -9.90 -9.74 -5.03
CA LEU A 136 -10.57 -8.49 -4.65
C LEU A 136 -9.99 -7.29 -5.43
N ALA A 137 -8.67 -7.27 -5.63
CA ALA A 137 -7.98 -6.16 -6.28
C ALA A 137 -8.27 -6.06 -7.78
N GLU A 138 -8.37 -7.17 -8.51
CA GLU A 138 -8.62 -7.14 -9.96
C GLU A 138 -10.01 -6.57 -10.28
N PRO A 139 -11.12 -7.01 -9.65
CA PRO A 139 -12.43 -6.39 -9.85
C PRO A 139 -12.43 -4.90 -9.51
N LEU A 140 -11.80 -4.50 -8.40
CA LEU A 140 -11.70 -3.09 -7.99
C LEU A 140 -10.98 -2.24 -9.06
N ALA A 141 -9.84 -2.69 -9.55
CA ALA A 141 -9.10 -2.00 -10.61
C ALA A 141 -9.90 -1.94 -11.92
N ALA A 142 -10.61 -3.02 -12.28
CA ALA A 142 -11.46 -3.06 -13.45
C ALA A 142 -12.64 -2.08 -13.35
N GLU A 143 -13.30 -2.00 -12.19
CA GLU A 143 -14.40 -1.07 -11.94
C GLU A 143 -13.96 0.39 -12.04
N ILE A 144 -12.82 0.74 -11.41
CA ILE A 144 -12.24 2.09 -11.51
C ILE A 144 -11.95 2.43 -12.97
N LYS A 145 -11.32 1.52 -13.72
CA LYS A 145 -11.03 1.73 -15.14
C LYS A 145 -12.31 1.99 -15.93
N GLN A 146 -13.34 1.16 -15.76
CA GLN A 146 -14.61 1.30 -16.47
C GLN A 146 -15.31 2.63 -16.13
N SER A 147 -15.29 3.02 -14.86
CA SER A 147 -15.87 4.29 -14.41
C SER A 147 -15.13 5.48 -15.01
N PHE A 148 -13.80 5.43 -15.07
CA PHE A 148 -13.00 6.48 -15.68
C PHE A 148 -13.21 6.58 -17.20
N ASP A 149 -13.33 5.44 -17.90
CA ASP A 149 -13.60 5.42 -19.34
C ASP A 149 -14.96 6.07 -19.67
N LYS A 150 -15.97 5.90 -18.81
CA LYS A 150 -17.28 6.57 -18.94
C LYS A 150 -17.19 8.09 -18.82
N LEU A 151 -16.29 8.61 -17.99
CA LEU A 151 -16.07 10.07 -17.87
C LEU A 151 -15.53 10.66 -19.18
N ARG A 152 -14.67 9.94 -19.89
CA ARG A 152 -14.14 10.38 -21.19
C ARG A 152 -15.19 10.42 -22.29
N LEU A 153 -16.18 9.52 -22.24
CA LEU A 153 -17.28 9.47 -23.21
C LEU A 153 -18.32 10.59 -22.99
N GLY A 154 -18.33 11.23 -21.81
CA GLY A 154 -19.21 12.35 -21.48
C GLY A 154 -18.59 13.74 -21.66
N ALA A 155 -17.31 13.84 -22.05
CA ALA A 155 -16.65 15.12 -22.26
C ALA A 155 -17.13 15.78 -23.57
N THR A 156 -18.17 16.61 -23.44
CA THR A 156 -18.51 17.64 -24.43
C THR A 156 -17.41 18.72 -24.45
N ALA A 157 -17.21 19.33 -25.63
CA ALA A 157 -16.28 20.39 -26.02
C ALA A 157 -15.34 21.01 -24.95
N PRO A 158 -14.07 21.29 -25.29
CA PRO A 158 -13.12 21.91 -24.36
C PRO A 158 -13.69 23.20 -23.76
N LEU A 159 -13.41 23.43 -22.47
CA LEU A 159 -13.73 24.69 -21.81
C LEU A 159 -13.02 25.83 -22.55
N THR A 160 -13.76 26.54 -23.40
CA THR A 160 -13.31 27.83 -23.95
C THR A 160 -13.20 28.82 -22.80
N THR A 161 -11.97 29.16 -22.43
CA THR A 161 -11.68 30.32 -21.60
C THR A 161 -12.12 31.58 -22.35
N ALA A 162 -13.06 32.33 -21.77
CA ALA A 162 -13.39 33.69 -22.18
C ALA A 162 -12.36 34.68 -21.65
#